data_AF-A0A7J7Q809-F1
#
_entry.id   AF-A0A7J7Q809-F1
#
_cell.length_a   1.000
_cell.length_b   1.000
_cell.length_c   1.000
_cell.angle_alpha   90.00
_cell.angle_beta   90.00
_cell.angle_gamma   90.00
#
_symmetry.space_group_name_H-M   'P 1'
#
loop_
_entity.id
_entity.type
_entity.pdbx_description
1 polymer ?
#
loop_
_entity_poly.entity_id
_entity_poly.type
_entity_poly.pdbx_seq_one_letter_code
_entity_poly.pdbx_strand_id
1 'polypeptide(L)'
;MMSTVKGGLSREQKVNLRAEAKAPFRLARIIIFSGLGLGAAIGLLVILGRLASAVKGGEGAPDLTESLTNLSINAAAVAVFGFLVLRDLQSKERDTRVTSREEALGRLLIQLGPKRLLPLIRFRGAVRPVIIAGDRSFVERCIKDGEQRLDLLRARGVSVVPVIYTSREDPEEKLRALKRSMSQQQQDAKGFAAAGSSAAQQGPQEPGPSGSGIGNSEVSLTEQDRKWRLEPSAVTEWEDWVEAQKEFAGMEKARRNVWMQVQLDGTVRSSGAGTPPWDRFVIDLPTLDSVRTQMTDGIGPSI
;
A
#
# COMPACT_ATOMS: atom_id res chain seq x y z
N MET A 1 23.18 -8.91 -18.75
CA MET A 1 23.31 -10.03 -17.79
C MET A 1 22.84 -9.53 -16.43
N MET A 2 21.68 -10.00 -15.97
CA MET A 2 21.08 -9.60 -14.69
C MET A 2 21.86 -10.23 -13.53
N SER A 3 22.48 -9.39 -12.69
CA SER A 3 23.04 -9.79 -11.40
C SER A 3 21.89 -10.04 -10.42
N THR A 4 21.43 -11.29 -10.37
CA THR A 4 20.55 -11.78 -9.31
C THR A 4 21.30 -11.67 -7.98
N VAL A 5 20.95 -10.67 -7.17
CA VAL A 5 21.39 -10.60 -5.77
C VAL A 5 20.71 -11.74 -5.02
N LYS A 6 21.48 -12.79 -4.76
CA LYS A 6 21.08 -14.00 -4.02
C LYS A 6 20.92 -13.64 -2.54
N GLY A 7 19.70 -13.74 -2.01
CA GLY A 7 19.45 -13.70 -0.55
C GLY A 7 18.42 -12.68 -0.04
N GLY A 8 17.77 -11.90 -0.91
CA GLY A 8 16.68 -10.99 -0.50
C GLY A 8 15.29 -11.53 -0.81
N LEU A 9 14.34 -11.42 0.12
CA LEU A 9 12.92 -11.59 -0.19
C LEU A 9 12.51 -10.62 -1.31
N SER A 10 11.78 -11.12 -2.31
CA SER A 10 11.22 -10.28 -3.37
C SER A 10 10.22 -9.27 -2.79
N ARG A 11 9.92 -8.20 -3.55
CA ARG A 11 8.96 -7.17 -3.12
C ARG A 11 7.59 -7.77 -2.82
N GLU A 12 7.12 -8.64 -3.70
CA GLU A 12 5.84 -9.33 -3.54
C GLU A 12 5.86 -10.26 -2.33
N GLN A 13 6.97 -10.98 -2.10
CA GLN A 13 7.12 -11.83 -0.92
C GLN A 13 7.07 -11.01 0.37
N LYS A 14 7.75 -9.85 0.44
CA LYS A 14 7.69 -8.97 1.62
C LYS A 14 6.28 -8.42 1.87
N VAL A 15 5.60 -7.95 0.82
CA VAL A 15 4.23 -7.45 0.91
C VAL A 15 3.29 -8.57 1.36
N ASN A 16 3.40 -9.76 0.79
CA ASN A 16 2.58 -10.91 1.17
C ASN A 16 2.81 -11.34 2.62
N LEU A 17 4.06 -11.44 3.06
CA LEU A 17 4.39 -11.80 4.45
C LEU A 17 3.85 -10.78 5.44
N ARG A 18 3.96 -9.49 5.13
CA ARG A 18 3.42 -8.42 5.99
C ARG A 18 1.89 -8.39 5.98
N ALA A 19 1.26 -8.62 4.83
CA ALA A 19 -0.21 -8.73 4.73
C ALA A 19 -0.74 -9.98 5.45
N GLU A 20 0.03 -11.08 5.48
CA GLU A 20 -0.30 -12.29 6.23
C GLU A 20 -0.13 -12.09 7.74
N ALA A 21 0.91 -11.39 8.16
CA ALA A 21 1.11 -11.02 9.57
C ALA A 21 -0.06 -10.18 10.13
N LYS A 22 -0.69 -9.33 9.32
CA LYS A 22 -1.90 -8.57 9.70
C LYS A 22 -3.14 -9.44 9.90
N ALA A 23 -3.19 -10.63 9.31
CA ALA A 23 -4.34 -11.54 9.36
C ALA A 23 -3.89 -12.97 9.68
N PRO A 24 -3.52 -13.24 10.94
CA PRO A 24 -3.02 -14.54 11.34
C PRO A 24 -4.05 -15.64 11.04
N PHE A 25 -3.55 -16.80 10.62
CA PHE A 25 -4.33 -18.00 10.28
C PHE A 25 -5.28 -17.87 9.08
N ARG A 26 -5.22 -16.80 8.29
CA ARG A 26 -6.02 -16.69 7.05
C ARG A 26 -5.81 -17.91 6.15
N LEU A 27 -4.56 -18.32 5.94
CA LEU A 27 -4.24 -19.50 5.13
C LEU A 27 -4.91 -20.77 5.68
N ALA A 28 -4.81 -21.00 6.99
CA ALA A 28 -5.44 -22.14 7.65
C ALA A 28 -6.97 -22.12 7.48
N ARG A 29 -7.62 -20.97 7.65
CA ARG A 29 -9.06 -20.83 7.42
C ARG A 29 -9.46 -21.13 5.98
N ILE A 30 -8.72 -20.60 5.01
CA ILE A 30 -8.99 -20.86 3.59
C ILE A 30 -8.87 -22.36 3.30
N ILE A 31 -7.81 -23.02 3.79
CA ILE A 31 -7.63 -24.46 3.61
C ILE A 31 -8.78 -25.26 4.22
N ILE A 32 -9.14 -24.97 5.48
CA ILE A 32 -10.22 -25.67 6.19
C ILE A 32 -11.56 -25.45 5.49
N PHE A 33 -11.96 -24.20 5.22
CA PHE A 33 -13.25 -23.92 4.59
C PHE A 33 -13.31 -24.42 3.15
N SER A 34 -12.22 -24.36 2.39
CA SER A 34 -12.18 -24.92 1.04
C SER A 34 -12.30 -26.44 1.08
N GLY A 35 -11.59 -27.10 2.00
CA GLY A 35 -11.68 -28.55 2.19
C GLY A 35 -13.08 -29.00 2.57
N LEU A 36 -13.70 -28.34 3.56
CA LEU A 36 -15.07 -28.63 3.98
C LEU A 36 -16.09 -28.35 2.87
N GLY A 37 -15.94 -27.24 2.15
CA GLY A 37 -16.79 -26.88 1.01
C GLY A 37 -16.68 -27.88 -0.15
N LEU A 38 -15.46 -28.30 -0.50
CA LEU A 38 -15.23 -29.32 -1.53
C LEU A 38 -15.78 -30.69 -1.09
N GLY A 39 -15.60 -31.07 0.17
CA GLY A 39 -16.18 -32.29 0.73
C GLY A 39 -17.71 -32.27 0.65
N ALA A 40 -18.34 -31.15 1.03
CA ALA A 40 -19.78 -30.97 0.91
C ALA A 40 -20.26 -30.98 -0.56
N ALA A 41 -19.49 -30.41 -1.49
CA ALA A 41 -19.81 -30.43 -2.92
C ALA A 41 -19.76 -31.86 -3.49
N ILE A 42 -18.72 -32.63 -3.15
CA ILE A 42 -18.62 -34.04 -3.54
C ILE A 42 -19.78 -34.84 -2.91
N GLY A 43 -20.09 -34.61 -1.63
CA GLY A 43 -21.24 -35.23 -0.96
C GLY A 43 -22.57 -34.91 -1.65
N LEU A 44 -22.75 -33.66 -2.09
CA LEU A 44 -23.94 -33.22 -2.83
C LEU A 44 -24.11 -33.97 -4.15
N LEU A 45 -23.02 -34.24 -4.89
CA LEU A 45 -23.06 -35.07 -6.10
C LEU A 45 -23.52 -36.50 -5.82
N VAL A 46 -23.06 -37.10 -4.72
CA VAL A 46 -23.49 -38.44 -4.31
C VAL A 46 -24.98 -38.43 -3.91
N ILE A 47 -25.43 -37.41 -3.18
CA ILE A 47 -26.83 -37.28 -2.74
C ILE A 47 -27.76 -37.05 -3.92
N LEU A 48 -27.35 -36.27 -4.94
CA LEU A 48 -28.11 -36.12 -6.18
C LEU A 48 -28.38 -37.47 -6.85
N GLY A 49 -27.37 -38.36 -6.90
CA GLY A 49 -27.55 -39.72 -7.39
C GLY A 49 -28.52 -40.54 -6.55
N ARG A 50 -28.42 -40.47 -5.21
CA ARG A 50 -29.35 -41.16 -4.29
C ARG A 50 -30.77 -40.62 -4.36
N LEU A 51 -30.94 -39.32 -4.57
CA LEU A 51 -32.26 -38.69 -4.73
C LEU A 51 -32.90 -39.13 -6.05
N ALA A 52 -32.11 -39.21 -7.13
CA ALA A 52 -32.59 -39.71 -8.41
C ALA A 52 -33.04 -41.18 -8.33
N SER A 53 -32.37 -42.02 -7.54
CA SER A 53 -32.83 -43.41 -7.31
C SER A 53 -34.03 -43.47 -6.36
N ALA A 54 -34.07 -42.65 -5.31
CA ALA A 54 -35.21 -42.57 -4.39
C ALA A 54 -36.50 -42.15 -5.11
N VAL A 55 -36.43 -41.18 -6.03
CA VAL A 55 -37.59 -40.72 -6.83
C VAL A 55 -38.07 -41.80 -7.81
N LYS A 56 -37.15 -42.62 -8.35
CA LYS A 56 -37.51 -43.74 -9.24
C LYS A 56 -38.22 -44.89 -8.50
N GLY A 57 -38.05 -45.00 -7.18
CA GLY A 57 -38.62 -46.07 -6.36
C GLY A 57 -38.03 -47.45 -6.67
N GLY A 58 -38.52 -48.48 -5.97
CA GLY A 58 -38.09 -49.87 -6.12
C GLY A 58 -37.64 -50.52 -4.81
N GLU A 59 -37.43 -51.83 -4.84
CA GLU A 59 -36.94 -52.59 -3.70
C GLU A 59 -35.50 -52.17 -3.37
N GLY A 60 -35.27 -51.64 -2.16
CA GLY A 60 -33.98 -51.09 -1.74
C GLY A 60 -33.73 -49.61 -2.10
N ALA A 61 -34.75 -48.86 -2.53
CA ALA A 61 -34.61 -47.43 -2.79
C ALA A 61 -34.28 -46.63 -1.50
N PRO A 62 -33.40 -45.61 -1.56
CA PRO A 62 -33.09 -44.76 -0.39
C PRO A 62 -34.29 -43.95 0.12
N ASP A 63 -34.30 -43.62 1.41
CA ASP A 63 -35.34 -42.77 1.99
C ASP A 63 -35.32 -41.34 1.40
N LEU A 64 -36.49 -40.88 0.96
CA LEU A 64 -36.62 -39.60 0.24
C LEU A 64 -36.45 -38.40 1.17
N THR A 65 -36.99 -38.47 2.39
CA THR A 65 -36.92 -37.38 3.37
C THR A 65 -35.50 -37.22 3.87
N GLU A 66 -34.82 -38.32 4.22
CA GLU A 66 -33.41 -38.33 4.61
C GLU A 66 -32.52 -37.79 3.48
N SER A 67 -32.77 -38.22 2.24
CA SER A 67 -32.02 -37.73 1.07
C SER A 67 -32.20 -36.24 0.84
N LEU A 68 -33.43 -35.72 1.00
CA LEU A 68 -33.72 -34.30 0.88
C LEU A 68 -33.08 -33.48 2.01
N THR A 69 -33.13 -33.97 3.25
CA THR A 69 -32.45 -33.34 4.39
C THR A 69 -30.94 -33.28 4.15
N ASN A 70 -30.31 -34.39 3.75
CA ASN A 70 -28.89 -34.43 3.44
C ASN A 70 -28.49 -33.50 2.28
N LEU A 71 -29.34 -33.40 1.24
CA LEU A 71 -29.15 -32.46 0.14
C LEU A 71 -29.13 -31.02 0.67
N SER A 72 -30.11 -30.66 1.50
CA SER A 72 -30.24 -29.32 2.06
C SER A 72 -29.04 -28.93 2.92
N ILE A 73 -28.55 -29.86 3.75
CA ILE A 73 -27.38 -29.64 4.62
C ILE A 73 -26.13 -29.42 3.78
N ASN A 74 -25.87 -30.26 2.77
CA ASN A 74 -24.69 -30.12 1.92
C ASN A 74 -24.76 -28.86 1.05
N ALA A 75 -25.95 -28.51 0.53
CA ALA A 75 -26.14 -27.27 -0.22
C ALA A 75 -25.85 -26.04 0.65
N ALA A 76 -26.36 -26.02 1.89
CA ALA A 76 -26.09 -24.97 2.85
C ALA A 76 -24.60 -24.90 3.20
N ALA A 77 -23.94 -26.04 3.43
CA ALA A 77 -22.51 -26.11 3.71
C ALA A 77 -21.67 -25.53 2.55
N VAL A 78 -21.96 -25.92 1.30
CA VAL A 78 -21.29 -25.38 0.11
C VAL A 78 -21.47 -23.86 0.04
N ALA A 79 -22.69 -23.36 0.24
CA ALA A 79 -22.97 -21.93 0.20
C ALA A 79 -22.21 -21.16 1.29
N VAL A 80 -22.27 -21.63 2.54
CA VAL A 80 -21.62 -20.97 3.69
C VAL A 80 -20.10 -21.01 3.56
N PHE A 81 -19.50 -22.17 3.29
CA PHE A 81 -18.04 -22.26 3.15
C PHE A 81 -17.54 -21.51 1.92
N GLY A 82 -18.27 -21.57 0.81
CA GLY A 82 -17.97 -20.77 -0.39
C GLY A 82 -17.96 -19.27 -0.09
N PHE A 83 -18.98 -18.77 0.61
CA PHE A 83 -19.04 -17.37 1.05
C PHE A 83 -17.84 -16.99 1.95
N LEU A 84 -17.51 -17.82 2.94
CA LEU A 84 -16.40 -17.57 3.85
C LEU A 84 -15.05 -17.50 3.12
N VAL A 85 -14.81 -18.38 2.15
CA VAL A 85 -13.60 -18.37 1.32
C VAL A 85 -13.54 -17.10 0.47
N LEU A 86 -14.63 -16.75 -0.23
CA LEU A 86 -14.70 -15.54 -1.05
C LEU A 86 -14.42 -14.28 -0.23
N ARG A 87 -15.00 -14.17 0.97
CA ARG A 87 -14.77 -13.06 1.91
C ARG A 87 -13.30 -12.96 2.34
N ASP A 88 -12.64 -14.09 2.60
CA ASP A 88 -11.24 -14.12 3.00
C ASP A 88 -10.30 -13.76 1.84
N LEU A 89 -10.61 -14.18 0.61
CA LEU A 89 -9.88 -13.80 -0.61
C LEU A 89 -10.00 -12.29 -0.90
N GLN A 90 -11.20 -11.74 -0.85
CA GLN A 90 -11.42 -10.29 -1.00
C GLN A 90 -10.69 -9.48 0.08
N SER A 91 -10.64 -9.99 1.31
CA SER A 91 -9.91 -9.34 2.40
C SER A 91 -8.39 -9.41 2.21
N LYS A 92 -7.87 -10.51 1.65
CA LYS A 92 -6.46 -10.63 1.27
C LYS A 92 -6.06 -9.56 0.24
N GLU A 93 -6.87 -9.37 -0.80
CA GLU A 93 -6.58 -8.37 -1.84
C GLU A 93 -6.52 -6.94 -1.27
N ARG A 94 -7.48 -6.58 -0.39
CA ARG A 94 -7.48 -5.28 0.29
C ARG A 94 -6.22 -5.07 1.13
N ASP A 95 -5.85 -6.06 1.93
CA ASP A 95 -4.65 -5.98 2.79
C ASP A 95 -3.35 -5.90 1.99
N THR A 96 -3.27 -6.61 0.86
CA THR A 96 -2.12 -6.53 -0.06
C THR A 96 -2.01 -5.13 -0.66
N ARG A 97 -3.12 -4.50 -1.06
CA ARG A 97 -3.11 -3.12 -1.60
C ARG A 97 -2.63 -2.12 -0.56
N VAL A 98 -3.16 -2.19 0.67
CA VAL A 98 -2.73 -1.34 1.80
C VAL A 98 -1.24 -1.52 2.07
N THR A 99 -0.82 -2.78 2.23
CA THR A 99 0.58 -3.11 2.56
C THR A 99 1.54 -2.70 1.43
N SER A 100 1.14 -2.85 0.17
CA SER A 100 1.95 -2.42 -0.98
C SER A 100 2.19 -0.91 -0.96
N ARG A 101 1.16 -0.12 -0.68
CA ARG A 101 1.24 1.35 -0.54
C ARG A 101 2.11 1.78 0.64
N GLU A 102 1.97 1.13 1.79
CA GLU A 102 2.82 1.39 2.98
C GLU A 102 4.29 1.00 2.74
N GLU A 103 4.54 -0.07 1.99
CA GLU A 103 5.89 -0.45 1.55
C GLU A 103 6.44 0.46 0.44
N ALA A 104 5.58 1.10 -0.35
CA ALA A 104 6.00 2.16 -1.27
C ALA A 104 6.44 3.41 -0.51
N LEU A 105 5.66 3.84 0.50
CA LEU A 105 6.01 4.95 1.39
C LEU A 105 7.40 4.75 2.03
N GLY A 106 7.66 3.55 2.55
CA GLY A 106 8.94 3.21 3.18
C GLY A 106 10.15 3.35 2.25
N ARG A 107 9.96 3.34 0.93
CA ARG A 107 11.07 3.49 -0.03
C ARG A 107 11.35 4.93 -0.40
N LEU A 108 10.42 5.84 -0.15
CA LEU A 108 10.61 7.25 -0.44
C LEU A 108 11.81 7.80 0.33
N LEU A 109 12.59 8.61 -0.35
CA LEU A 109 13.87 9.10 0.15
C LEU A 109 13.69 10.41 0.94
N ILE A 110 14.33 10.45 2.10
CA ILE A 110 14.50 11.61 2.95
C ILE A 110 15.92 12.12 2.81
N GLN A 111 16.06 13.44 2.64
CA GLN A 111 17.32 14.14 2.58
C GLN A 111 17.80 14.54 3.98
N LEU A 112 18.94 13.98 4.39
CA LEU A 112 19.64 14.28 5.63
C LEU A 112 20.86 15.16 5.32
N GLY A 113 20.61 16.45 5.10
CA GLY A 113 21.67 17.40 4.70
C GLY A 113 22.08 17.26 3.23
N PRO A 114 23.23 17.82 2.81
CA PRO A 114 23.50 18.05 1.38
C PRO A 114 23.71 16.80 0.53
N LYS A 115 24.25 15.72 1.11
CA LYS A 115 24.72 14.54 0.34
C LYS A 115 24.17 13.20 0.82
N ARG A 116 23.43 13.15 1.92
CA ARG A 116 22.95 11.89 2.50
C ARG A 116 21.46 11.74 2.26
N LEU A 117 21.10 10.66 1.57
CA LEU A 117 19.72 10.26 1.30
C LEU A 117 19.48 8.93 2.00
N LEU A 118 18.40 8.83 2.78
CA LEU A 118 17.98 7.56 3.39
C LEU A 118 16.51 7.29 3.07
N PRO A 119 16.14 6.04 2.77
CA PRO A 119 14.73 5.68 2.59
C PRO A 119 14.00 5.73 3.93
N LEU A 120 12.72 6.13 3.91
CA LEU A 120 11.89 6.32 5.10
C LEU A 120 11.79 5.06 5.97
N ILE A 121 11.91 3.87 5.38
CA ILE A 121 11.92 2.58 6.08
C ILE A 121 13.01 2.50 7.15
N ARG A 122 14.13 3.23 6.99
CA ARG A 122 15.20 3.28 7.98
C ARG A 122 14.79 3.97 9.28
N PHE A 123 13.78 4.85 9.21
CA PHE A 123 13.24 5.60 10.34
C PHE A 123 12.17 4.83 11.13
N ARG A 124 11.80 3.63 10.67
CA ARG A 124 10.88 2.75 11.41
C ARG A 124 11.43 2.41 12.79
N GLY A 125 10.55 2.33 13.78
CA GLY A 125 10.90 2.12 15.19
C GLY A 125 11.39 3.38 15.92
N ALA A 126 11.76 4.44 15.21
CA ALA A 126 12.30 5.67 15.82
C ALA A 126 11.41 6.90 15.58
N VAL A 127 10.77 6.99 14.41
CA VAL A 127 10.02 8.17 13.99
C VAL A 127 8.62 7.79 13.50
N ARG A 128 7.64 8.63 13.84
CA ARG A 128 6.26 8.64 13.33
C ARG A 128 6.11 9.83 12.37
N PRO A 129 6.32 9.62 11.06
CA PRO A 129 6.18 10.69 10.08
C PRO A 129 4.76 11.26 10.07
N VAL A 130 4.65 12.58 10.10
CA VAL A 130 3.44 13.32 9.74
C VAL A 130 3.71 14.02 8.42
N ILE A 131 3.14 13.48 7.35
CA ILE A 131 3.26 14.02 6.01
C ILE A 131 2.25 15.15 5.89
N ILE A 132 2.70 16.33 5.47
CA ILE A 132 1.84 17.49 5.24
C ILE A 132 2.03 17.89 3.79
N ALA A 133 1.00 17.70 2.98
CA ALA A 133 1.04 17.97 1.56
C ALA A 133 0.12 19.12 1.17
N GLY A 134 0.61 20.06 0.37
CA GLY A 134 -0.17 21.23 -0.01
C GLY A 134 0.63 22.41 -0.51
N ASP A 135 0.00 23.58 -0.51
CA ASP A 135 0.67 24.84 -0.87
C ASP A 135 1.73 25.21 0.18
N ARG A 136 2.82 25.85 -0.26
CA ARG A 136 3.91 26.29 0.62
C ARG A 136 3.41 27.04 1.86
N SER A 137 2.50 28.01 1.68
CA SER A 137 1.98 28.80 2.80
C SER A 137 1.17 27.96 3.79
N PHE A 138 0.47 26.93 3.31
CA PHE A 138 -0.30 26.02 4.13
C PHE A 138 0.64 25.10 4.93
N VAL A 139 1.63 24.50 4.28
CA VAL A 139 2.60 23.60 4.91
C VAL A 139 3.36 24.32 6.03
N GLU A 140 3.89 25.51 5.75
CA GLU A 140 4.63 26.30 6.75
C GLU A 140 3.73 26.71 7.94
N ARG A 141 2.46 27.04 7.70
CA ARG A 141 1.50 27.31 8.79
C ARG A 141 1.28 26.08 9.67
N CYS A 142 1.14 24.89 9.08
CA CYS A 142 0.92 23.66 9.85
C CYS A 142 2.15 23.26 10.67
N ILE A 143 3.35 23.44 10.11
CA ILE A 143 4.61 23.21 10.84
C ILE A 143 4.68 24.14 12.05
N LYS A 144 4.44 25.44 11.85
CA LYS A 144 4.48 26.44 12.93
C LYS A 144 3.46 26.16 14.03
N ASP A 145 2.28 25.63 13.68
CA ASP A 145 1.27 25.22 14.66
C ASP A 145 1.75 24.02 15.49
N GLY A 146 2.35 23.01 14.84
CA GLY A 146 2.93 21.85 15.52
C GLY A 146 4.12 22.19 16.41
N GLU A 147 4.92 23.19 16.05
CA GLU A 147 6.06 23.67 16.84
C GLU A 147 5.67 24.15 18.25
N GLN A 148 4.44 24.62 18.44
CA GLN A 148 3.93 25.01 19.77
C GLN A 148 3.93 23.85 20.77
N ARG A 149 3.93 22.60 20.27
CA ARG A 149 3.85 21.36 21.06
C ARG A 149 5.05 20.44 20.76
N LEU A 150 6.16 21.02 20.32
CA LEU A 150 7.33 20.28 19.83
C LEU A 150 7.84 19.23 20.81
N ASP A 151 7.98 19.56 22.09
CA ASP A 151 8.53 18.64 23.10
C ASP A 151 7.63 17.42 23.31
N LEU A 152 6.31 17.65 23.37
CA LEU A 152 5.31 16.58 23.53
C LEU A 152 5.27 15.66 22.31
N LEU A 153 5.37 16.23 21.11
CA LEU A 153 5.40 15.50 19.85
C LEU A 153 6.72 14.73 19.68
N ARG A 154 7.86 15.32 20.04
CA ARG A 154 9.18 14.69 19.99
C ARG A 154 9.28 13.51 20.95
N ALA A 155 8.73 13.59 22.16
CA ALA A 155 8.66 12.47 23.09
C ALA A 155 7.89 11.25 22.52
N ARG A 156 7.05 11.47 21.50
CA ARG A 156 6.30 10.46 20.76
C ARG A 156 6.92 10.12 19.41
N GLY A 157 8.14 10.60 19.15
CA GLY A 157 8.86 10.36 17.90
C GLY A 157 8.23 11.01 16.68
N VAL A 158 7.38 12.04 16.83
CA VAL A 158 6.74 12.68 15.67
C VAL A 158 7.73 13.58 14.94
N SER A 159 7.82 13.40 13.62
CA SER A 159 8.56 14.29 12.72
C SER A 159 7.69 14.64 11.51
N VAL A 160 7.81 15.87 11.03
CA VAL A 160 7.07 16.38 9.87
C VAL A 160 7.83 16.13 8.58
N VAL A 161 7.11 15.66 7.55
CA VAL A 161 7.60 15.57 6.17
C VAL A 161 6.80 16.57 5.31
N PRO A 162 7.38 17.72 4.94
CA PRO A 162 6.69 18.73 4.12
C PRO A 162 6.73 18.37 2.63
N VAL A 163 5.58 18.07 2.04
CA VAL A 163 5.42 17.83 0.59
C VAL A 163 4.78 19.07 -0.03
N ILE A 164 5.62 19.99 -0.49
CA ILE A 164 5.16 21.26 -1.07
C ILE A 164 4.89 21.04 -2.55
N TYR A 165 3.64 21.24 -2.97
CA TYR A 165 3.30 21.07 -4.37
C TYR A 165 3.98 22.11 -5.25
N THR A 166 4.79 21.62 -6.19
CA THR A 166 5.47 22.45 -7.16
C THR A 166 4.49 22.83 -8.26
N SER A 167 3.92 24.04 -8.15
CA SER A 167 3.06 24.70 -9.14
C SER A 167 1.57 24.36 -9.07
N ARG A 168 0.75 25.40 -9.26
CA ARG A 168 -0.70 25.39 -9.38
C ARG A 168 -1.08 24.69 -10.69
N GLU A 169 -0.96 23.37 -10.76
CA GLU A 169 -1.33 22.63 -11.97
C GLU A 169 -2.85 22.62 -12.11
N ASP A 170 -3.34 23.54 -12.94
CA ASP A 170 -4.70 23.57 -13.43
C ASP A 170 -4.92 22.29 -14.29
N PRO A 171 -5.94 21.46 -14.01
CA PRO A 171 -6.23 20.25 -14.80
C PRO A 171 -6.30 20.52 -16.32
N GLU A 172 -6.65 21.74 -16.71
CA GLU A 172 -6.65 22.18 -18.11
C GLU A 172 -5.26 22.20 -18.76
N GLU A 173 -4.20 22.48 -18.00
CA GLU A 173 -2.84 22.56 -18.52
C GLU A 173 -2.28 21.17 -18.82
N LYS A 174 -2.61 20.17 -17.98
CA LYS A 174 -2.35 18.75 -18.28
C LYS A 174 -3.11 18.28 -19.51
N LEU A 175 -4.37 18.68 -19.66
CA LEU A 175 -5.17 18.35 -20.85
C LEU A 175 -4.63 19.02 -22.12
N ARG A 176 -4.09 20.24 -22.01
CA ARG A 176 -3.42 20.94 -23.12
C ARG A 176 -2.07 20.32 -23.46
N ALA A 177 -1.28 19.92 -22.46
CA ALA A 177 -0.01 19.22 -22.68
C ALA A 177 -0.22 17.85 -23.35
N LEU A 178 -1.23 17.10 -22.91
CA LEU A 178 -1.62 15.82 -23.51
C LEU A 178 -2.17 15.98 -24.95
N LYS A 179 -2.93 17.04 -25.21
CA LYS A 179 -3.39 17.37 -26.58
C LYS A 179 -2.22 17.75 -27.48
N ARG A 180 -1.24 18.51 -26.97
CA ARG A 180 -0.01 18.85 -27.71
C ARG A 180 0.79 17.59 -28.04
N SER A 181 1.00 16.69 -27.09
CA SER A 181 1.72 15.43 -27.33
C SER A 181 0.99 14.51 -28.31
N MET A 182 -0.35 14.42 -28.24
CA MET A 182 -1.13 13.66 -29.23
C MET A 182 -1.07 14.28 -30.64
N SER A 183 -1.10 15.61 -30.74
CA SER A 183 -0.99 16.30 -32.05
C SER A 183 0.39 16.14 -32.68
N GLN A 184 1.44 16.06 -31.87
CA GLN A 184 2.81 15.83 -32.32
C GLN A 184 3.00 14.40 -32.84
N GLN A 185 2.46 13.42 -32.12
CA GLN A 185 2.49 12.01 -32.52
C GLN A 185 1.70 11.74 -33.82
N GLN A 186 0.67 12.55 -34.11
CA GLN A 186 -0.09 12.48 -35.36
C GLN A 186 0.60 13.17 -36.54
N GLN A 187 1.53 14.10 -36.30
CA GLN A 187 2.38 14.70 -37.32
C GLN A 187 3.57 13.79 -37.68
N ASP A 188 4.15 13.11 -36.69
CA ASP A 188 5.28 12.18 -36.89
C ASP A 188 4.86 10.91 -37.67
N ALA A 189 3.61 10.47 -37.55
CA ALA A 189 3.07 9.34 -38.32
C ALA A 189 2.85 9.66 -39.81
N LYS A 190 2.86 10.94 -40.22
CA LYS A 190 2.72 11.36 -41.62
C LYS A 190 4.06 11.61 -42.34
N GLY A 191 5.18 11.61 -41.60
CA GLY A 191 6.52 11.88 -42.12
C GLY A 191 7.33 10.64 -42.53
N PHE A 192 6.84 9.42 -42.28
CA PHE A 192 7.64 8.19 -42.41
C PHE A 192 7.60 7.50 -43.79
N ALA A 193 7.12 8.18 -44.85
CA ALA A 193 6.98 7.59 -46.18
C ALA A 193 7.94 8.16 -47.25
N ALA A 194 8.99 8.90 -46.87
CA ALA A 194 9.98 9.38 -47.84
C ALA A 194 11.38 9.53 -47.21
N ALA A 195 12.22 8.51 -47.40
CA ALA A 195 13.67 8.56 -47.66
C ALA A 195 14.37 7.34 -47.04
N GLY A 196 14.74 6.40 -47.90
CA GLY A 196 15.61 5.29 -47.55
C GLY A 196 17.09 5.66 -47.62
N SER A 197 17.85 4.99 -46.75
CA SER A 197 19.22 4.50 -46.92
C SER A 197 20.36 5.50 -47.15
N SER A 198 21.27 5.63 -46.18
CA SER A 198 22.73 5.48 -46.34
C SER A 198 23.46 5.47 -45.00
N ALA A 199 24.54 4.68 -44.96
CA ALA A 199 25.37 4.34 -43.82
C ALA A 199 26.26 5.48 -43.29
N ALA A 200 26.61 5.45 -41.99
CA ALA A 200 27.99 5.42 -41.49
C ALA A 200 28.06 5.62 -39.96
N GLN A 201 29.10 5.03 -39.38
CA GLN A 201 29.55 5.02 -37.98
C GLN A 201 29.60 6.40 -37.30
N GLN A 202 29.18 6.45 -36.03
CA GLN A 202 30.01 6.88 -34.88
C GLN A 202 29.15 6.78 -33.61
N GLY A 203 29.60 5.97 -32.65
CA GLY A 203 28.91 5.80 -31.37
C GLY A 203 29.18 6.97 -30.42
N PRO A 204 28.15 7.51 -29.77
CA PRO A 204 28.33 8.30 -28.56
C PRO A 204 28.34 7.38 -27.34
N GLN A 205 29.38 7.52 -26.52
CA GLN A 205 29.50 6.96 -25.17
C GLN A 205 28.26 7.33 -24.33
N GLU A 206 27.57 6.31 -23.82
CA GLU A 206 26.54 6.48 -22.81
C GLU A 206 27.18 6.99 -21.50
N PRO A 207 26.67 8.09 -20.90
CA PRO A 207 26.98 8.37 -19.50
C PRO A 207 26.28 7.29 -18.67
N GLY A 208 27.09 6.40 -18.10
CA GLY A 208 26.61 5.29 -17.29
C GLY A 208 25.71 5.77 -16.15
N PRO A 209 24.69 4.98 -15.77
CA PRO A 209 23.91 5.27 -14.58
C PRO A 209 24.84 5.18 -13.38
N SER A 210 25.11 6.31 -12.72
CA SER A 210 25.56 6.34 -11.34
C SER A 210 24.43 5.88 -10.43
N GLY A 211 24.00 4.63 -10.61
CA GLY A 211 23.29 3.86 -9.62
C GLY A 211 24.32 3.33 -8.65
N SER A 212 24.72 4.14 -7.68
CA SER A 212 25.40 3.62 -6.50
C SER A 212 24.43 2.62 -5.86
N GLY A 213 24.86 1.37 -5.88
CA GLY A 213 24.08 0.25 -5.41
C GLY A 213 23.55 0.51 -4.01
N ILE A 214 22.30 0.10 -3.79
CA ILE A 214 21.75 -0.14 -2.45
C ILE A 214 22.51 -1.37 -1.91
N GLY A 215 23.76 -1.13 -1.49
CA GLY A 215 24.51 -2.01 -0.63
C GLY A 215 23.93 -1.89 0.77
N ASN A 216 23.70 -3.03 1.41
CA ASN A 216 23.40 -3.12 2.83
C ASN A 216 24.61 -2.67 3.66
N SER A 217 24.96 -1.39 3.61
CA SER A 217 25.88 -0.78 4.56
C SER A 217 25.07 -0.28 5.75
N GLU A 218 25.39 -0.79 6.93
CA GLU A 218 24.81 -0.49 8.23
C GLU A 218 25.06 0.97 8.64
N VAL A 219 24.52 1.92 7.90
CA VAL A 219 24.42 3.31 8.37
C VAL A 219 23.21 3.36 9.29
N SER A 220 23.44 3.03 10.55
CA SER A 220 22.46 3.19 11.64
C SER A 220 22.03 4.65 11.74
N LEU A 221 20.74 4.88 12.01
CA LEU A 221 20.26 6.23 12.28
C LEU A 221 20.94 6.78 13.53
N THR A 222 21.45 8.00 13.44
CA THR A 222 21.98 8.73 14.59
C THR A 222 20.87 9.58 15.22
N GLU A 223 21.03 9.98 16.48
CA GLU A 223 20.10 10.93 17.13
C GLU A 223 19.97 12.24 16.34
N GLN A 224 21.03 12.66 15.63
CA GLN A 224 21.03 13.85 14.78
C GLN A 224 20.15 13.72 13.53
N ASP A 225 19.81 12.49 13.15
CA ASP A 225 18.92 12.19 12.01
C ASP A 225 17.44 12.32 12.39
N ARG A 226 17.12 12.32 13.69
CA ARG A 226 15.76 12.45 14.23
C ARG A 226 15.34 13.91 14.32
N LYS A 227 15.29 14.57 13.17
CA LYS A 227 14.92 15.98 13.08
C LYS A 227 13.41 16.14 13.18
N TRP A 228 12.98 17.27 13.73
CA TRP A 228 11.58 17.69 13.69
C TRP A 228 11.05 17.76 12.25
N ARG A 229 11.88 18.24 11.33
CA ARG A 229 11.55 18.37 9.90
C ARG A 229 12.46 17.44 9.08
N LEU A 230 11.84 16.57 8.30
CA LEU A 230 12.49 15.62 7.41
C LEU A 230 12.22 16.02 5.96
N GLU A 231 13.23 16.49 5.25
CA GLU A 231 13.06 16.99 3.88
C GLU A 231 12.90 15.84 2.87
N PRO A 232 11.86 15.84 2.03
CA PRO A 232 11.77 14.88 0.92
C PRO A 232 12.78 15.23 -0.18
N SER A 233 13.51 14.24 -0.72
CA SER A 233 14.49 14.51 -1.79
C SER A 233 13.87 14.59 -3.19
N ALA A 234 12.88 13.74 -3.47
CA ALA A 234 12.21 13.63 -4.77
C ALA A 234 10.71 13.95 -4.60
N VAL A 235 10.38 15.24 -4.53
CA VAL A 235 9.03 15.71 -4.17
C VAL A 235 7.94 15.06 -5.04
N THR A 236 8.18 14.86 -6.34
CA THR A 236 7.24 14.20 -7.25
C THR A 236 6.85 12.78 -6.82
N GLU A 237 7.80 11.97 -6.34
CA GLU A 237 7.49 10.62 -5.85
C GLU A 237 6.63 10.65 -4.57
N TRP A 238 6.85 11.67 -3.74
CA TRP A 238 6.02 11.93 -2.56
C TRP A 238 4.62 12.40 -2.95
N GLU A 239 4.50 13.25 -3.97
CA GLU A 239 3.21 13.69 -4.52
C GLU A 239 2.41 12.52 -5.08
N ASP A 240 3.03 11.67 -5.90
CA ASP A 240 2.40 10.47 -6.46
C ASP A 240 1.89 9.53 -5.36
N TRP A 241 2.71 9.33 -4.31
CA TRP A 241 2.29 8.52 -3.16
C TRP A 241 1.14 9.16 -2.39
N VAL A 242 1.18 10.48 -2.16
CA VAL A 242 0.11 11.23 -1.50
C VAL A 242 -1.20 11.12 -2.28
N GLU A 243 -1.15 11.17 -3.61
CA GLU A 243 -2.34 11.04 -4.45
C GLU A 243 -2.94 9.63 -4.37
N ALA A 244 -2.09 8.59 -4.42
CA ALA A 244 -2.52 7.21 -4.21
C ALA A 244 -3.15 7.00 -2.80
N GLN A 245 -2.63 7.69 -1.77
CA GLN A 245 -3.23 7.66 -0.44
C GLN A 245 -4.59 8.37 -0.41
N LYS A 246 -4.74 9.49 -1.11
CA LYS A 246 -6.03 10.21 -1.19
C LYS A 246 -7.10 9.37 -1.87
N GLU A 247 -6.78 8.74 -3.00
CA GLU A 247 -7.69 7.83 -3.71
C GLU A 247 -8.17 6.72 -2.78
N PHE A 248 -7.24 6.04 -2.11
CA PHE A 248 -7.58 4.96 -1.20
C PHE A 248 -8.47 5.42 -0.03
N ALA A 249 -8.18 6.59 0.55
CA ALA A 249 -8.95 7.14 1.66
C ALA A 249 -10.30 7.76 1.23
N GLY A 250 -10.66 7.71 -0.06
CA GLY A 250 -11.86 8.35 -0.60
C GLY A 250 -11.81 9.88 -0.52
N MET A 251 -10.61 10.45 -0.46
CA MET A 251 -10.33 11.89 -0.34
C MET A 251 -10.07 12.55 -1.70
N GLU A 252 -10.52 11.97 -2.81
CA GLU A 252 -10.33 12.53 -4.16
C GLU A 252 -10.90 13.95 -4.28
N LYS A 253 -12.04 14.20 -3.63
CA LYS A 253 -12.68 15.52 -3.57
C LYS A 253 -12.14 16.41 -2.45
N ALA A 254 -11.24 15.90 -1.63
CA ALA A 254 -10.64 16.69 -0.56
C ALA A 254 -9.83 17.84 -1.17
N ARG A 255 -9.76 18.95 -0.43
CA ARG A 255 -8.94 20.10 -0.81
C ARG A 255 -7.50 19.64 -1.07
N ARG A 256 -6.79 20.39 -1.92
CA ARG A 256 -5.37 20.22 -2.21
C ARG A 256 -4.54 19.94 -0.95
N ASN A 257 -4.86 20.60 0.15
CA ASN A 257 -4.14 20.51 1.41
C ASN A 257 -4.59 19.31 2.24
N VAL A 258 -3.68 18.36 2.48
CA VAL A 258 -3.93 17.10 3.20
C VAL A 258 -2.79 16.78 4.15
N TRP A 259 -3.08 15.89 5.11
CA TRP A 259 -2.11 15.35 6.03
C TRP A 259 -2.27 13.84 6.20
N MET A 260 -1.18 13.17 6.56
CA MET A 260 -1.14 11.74 6.87
C MET A 260 -0.24 11.50 8.07
N GLN A 261 -0.71 10.73 9.04
CA GLN A 261 0.07 10.29 10.19
C GLN A 261 0.43 8.81 10.07
N VAL A 262 1.73 8.56 10.16
CA VAL A 262 2.37 7.25 9.98
C VAL A 262 2.87 6.75 11.34
N GLN A 263 2.72 5.46 11.62
CA GLN A 263 3.19 4.81 12.85
C GLN A 263 4.68 4.40 12.74
N LEU A 264 5.30 3.92 13.84
CA LEU A 264 6.72 3.56 13.80
C LEU A 264 6.95 2.33 12.90
N ASP A 265 5.98 1.46 12.74
CA ASP A 265 6.04 0.33 11.82
C ASP A 265 5.90 0.73 10.33
N GLY A 266 5.54 1.97 10.04
CA GLY A 266 5.32 2.51 8.70
C GLY A 266 3.89 2.36 8.17
N THR A 267 2.93 1.95 9.00
CA THR A 267 1.50 1.94 8.63
C THR A 267 0.91 3.35 8.68
N VAL A 268 -0.06 3.62 7.81
CA VAL A 268 -0.82 4.87 7.85
C VAL A 268 -1.99 4.70 8.80
N ARG A 269 -2.00 5.45 9.90
CA ARG A 269 -3.03 5.33 10.95
C ARG A 269 -4.16 6.33 10.79
N SER A 270 -3.85 7.53 10.32
CA SER A 270 -4.87 8.54 10.05
C SER A 270 -4.44 9.48 8.93
N SER A 271 -5.40 9.99 8.18
CA SER A 271 -5.21 10.99 7.14
C SER A 271 -6.45 11.86 7.03
N GLY A 272 -6.29 13.11 6.61
CA GLY A 272 -7.40 14.04 6.50
C GLY A 272 -7.07 15.28 5.68
N ALA A 273 -8.10 16.07 5.39
CA ALA A 273 -7.95 17.36 4.74
C ALA A 273 -7.63 18.47 5.76
N GLY A 274 -6.95 19.52 5.31
CA GLY A 274 -6.64 20.68 6.15
C GLY A 274 -5.49 20.42 7.12
N THR A 275 -5.53 21.05 8.29
CA THR A 275 -4.42 21.02 9.25
C THR A 275 -4.37 19.72 10.06
N PRO A 276 -3.18 19.16 10.34
CA PRO A 276 -3.05 18.02 11.23
C PRO A 276 -3.59 18.33 12.64
N PRO A 277 -4.36 17.43 13.27
CA PRO A 277 -4.87 17.64 14.62
C PRO A 277 -3.79 17.37 15.68
N TRP A 278 -2.84 18.31 15.84
CA TRP A 278 -1.66 18.14 16.68
C TRP A 278 -1.98 17.76 18.14
N ASP A 279 -3.00 18.37 18.75
CA ASP A 279 -3.44 18.02 20.11
C ASP A 279 -3.87 16.57 20.23
N ARG A 280 -4.57 16.09 19.21
CA ARG A 280 -5.04 14.71 19.17
C ARG A 280 -3.88 13.73 19.04
N PHE A 281 -2.83 14.07 18.29
CA PHE A 281 -1.62 13.25 18.24
C PHE A 281 -0.92 13.15 19.59
N VAL A 282 -0.89 14.23 20.37
CA VAL A 282 -0.33 14.21 21.73
C VAL A 282 -1.14 13.28 22.65
N ILE A 283 -2.45 13.24 22.49
CA ILE A 283 -3.33 12.38 23.31
C ILE A 283 -3.25 10.91 22.85
N ASP A 284 -3.36 10.67 21.54
CA ASP A 284 -3.57 9.33 20.97
C ASP A 284 -2.26 8.54 20.85
N LEU A 285 -1.12 9.21 20.62
CA LEU A 285 0.17 8.54 20.40
C LEU A 285 0.91 8.31 21.72
N PRO A 286 1.36 7.07 22.01
CA PRO A 286 2.21 6.79 23.17
C PRO A 286 3.63 7.32 22.98
N THR A 287 4.31 7.64 24.08
CA THR A 287 5.73 8.05 24.05
C THR A 287 6.64 6.89 23.64
N LEU A 288 7.83 7.18 23.11
CA LEU A 288 8.74 6.15 22.57
C LEU A 288 9.22 5.15 23.64
N ASP A 289 9.37 5.60 24.87
CA ASP A 289 9.77 4.83 26.04
C ASP A 289 8.64 4.00 26.68
N SER A 290 7.39 4.24 26.26
CA SER A 290 6.24 3.54 26.82
C SER A 290 6.19 2.07 26.40
N VAL A 291 5.89 1.18 27.35
CA VAL A 291 5.56 -0.24 27.09
C VAL A 291 4.42 -0.37 26.08
N ARG A 292 3.47 0.59 26.07
CA ARG A 292 2.39 0.63 25.08
C ARG A 292 2.91 0.76 23.65
N THR A 293 3.98 1.51 23.42
CA THR A 293 4.61 1.60 22.09
C THR A 293 5.17 0.26 21.66
N GLN A 294 5.83 -0.48 22.56
CA GLN A 294 6.37 -1.81 22.24
C GLN A 294 5.27 -2.84 21.93
N MET A 295 4.11 -2.72 22.56
CA MET A 295 3.01 -3.69 22.42
C MET A 295 1.98 -3.35 21.35
N THR A 296 1.75 -2.07 21.05
CA THR A 296 0.59 -1.63 20.24
C THR A 296 0.93 -0.83 18.99
N ASP A 297 2.21 -0.53 18.73
CA ASP A 297 2.58 0.17 17.50
C ASP A 297 2.31 -0.72 16.28
N GLY A 298 1.59 -0.18 15.28
CA GLY A 298 1.10 -0.94 14.13
C GLY A 298 -0.20 -1.72 14.37
N ILE A 299 -0.71 -1.76 15.61
CA ILE A 299 -2.01 -2.36 15.94
C ILE A 299 -3.11 -1.30 15.81
N GLY A 300 -4.00 -1.49 14.84
CA GLY A 300 -5.15 -0.62 14.61
C GLY A 300 -5.60 -0.61 13.16
N PRO A 301 -6.73 0.04 12.85
CA PRO A 301 -7.17 0.21 11.47
C PRO A 301 -6.12 1.04 10.71
N SER A 302 -5.55 0.45 9.66
CA SER A 302 -4.77 1.16 8.66
C SER A 302 -5.71 1.73 7.61
N ILE A 303 -5.62 3.03 7.33
CA ILE A 303 -6.42 3.72 6.31
C ILE A 303 -5.56 4.23 5.17
#